data_AF-A0A3N5N6S3-F1
#
_entry.id   AF-A0A3N5N6S3-F1
#
_cell.length_a   1.000
_cell.length_b   1.000
_cell.length_c   1.000
_cell.angle_alpha   90.00
_cell.angle_beta   90.00
_cell.angle_gamma   90.00
#
_symmetry.space_group_name_H-M   'P 1'
#
loop_
_entity.id
_entity.type
_entity.pdbx_description
1 polymer ?
#
loop_
_entity_poly.entity_id
_entity_poly.type
_entity_poly.pdbx_seq_one_letter_code
_entity_poly.pdbx_strand_id
1 'polypeptide(L)'
;DADSIAGLAAAAEQGIIVPILIGVESAIREVAQAVGVDLAAFQIVRTANRRDAVAEAIRLAREGKVEGIMKGTLSTEELIVPVISATRGLRTERRVSHVHVMDVPTYPKPLFITDSMINIAPGLSEKRDICQNVIDLAHALGIPAPKVAVLAAVETINPKMRATIEAATLCKMAERGQITGGILDGPLTFDHAVSLKAAETMGIRSPVAGQADVLLVPDLESGNMIAKQLAYLADALSAGIVLGARVPIALTSRGDDRRSWLASASLVQLVAHMYRIAAAGAPSVSVAAHA
;
A
#
# COMPACT_ATOMS: atom_id res chain seq x y z
N ASP A 1 15.92 13.81 -0.28
CA ASP A 1 16.98 13.64 -1.29
C ASP A 1 16.49 14.32 -2.56
N ALA A 2 17.34 14.38 -3.59
CA ALA A 2 17.04 15.04 -4.85
C ALA A 2 15.75 14.50 -5.49
N ASP A 3 15.62 13.18 -5.57
CA ASP A 3 14.46 12.50 -6.17
C ASP A 3 13.16 12.84 -5.43
N SER A 4 13.19 12.87 -4.09
CA SER A 4 12.02 13.23 -3.28
C SER A 4 11.55 14.66 -3.53
N ILE A 5 12.48 15.64 -3.62
CA ILE A 5 12.12 17.04 -3.85
C ILE A 5 11.65 17.26 -5.29
N ALA A 6 12.34 16.66 -6.27
CA ALA A 6 11.97 16.75 -7.67
C ALA A 6 10.60 16.10 -7.95
N GLY A 7 10.34 14.92 -7.37
CA GLY A 7 9.05 14.24 -7.46
C GLY A 7 7.93 15.05 -6.81
N LEU A 8 8.16 15.59 -5.62
CA LEU A 8 7.23 16.46 -4.91
C LEU A 8 6.86 17.71 -5.69
N ALA A 9 7.86 18.38 -6.27
CA ALA A 9 7.64 19.54 -7.12
C ALA A 9 6.80 19.16 -8.36
N ALA A 10 7.15 18.08 -9.04
CA ALA A 10 6.43 17.62 -10.22
C ALA A 10 4.95 17.28 -9.91
N ALA A 11 4.67 16.67 -8.77
CA ALA A 11 3.30 16.36 -8.38
C ALA A 11 2.50 17.61 -7.98
N ALA A 12 3.15 18.58 -7.34
CA ALA A 12 2.54 19.86 -6.98
C ALA A 12 2.24 20.71 -8.23
N GLU A 13 3.16 20.77 -9.19
CA GLU A 13 2.97 21.45 -10.49
C GLU A 13 1.78 20.89 -11.28
N GLN A 14 1.52 19.59 -11.15
CA GLN A 14 0.38 18.92 -11.78
C GLN A 14 -0.92 19.01 -10.96
N GLY A 15 -0.89 19.66 -9.79
CA GLY A 15 -2.05 19.78 -8.90
C GLY A 15 -2.48 18.46 -8.25
N ILE A 16 -1.62 17.45 -8.24
CA ILE A 16 -1.91 16.14 -7.62
C ILE A 16 -1.91 16.28 -6.10
N ILE A 17 -0.98 17.04 -5.54
CA ILE A 17 -0.84 17.24 -4.08
C ILE A 17 -0.54 18.70 -3.75
N VAL A 18 -0.88 19.10 -2.52
CA VAL A 18 -0.41 20.34 -1.91
C VAL A 18 0.64 19.98 -0.85
N PRO A 19 1.95 20.14 -1.13
CA PRO A 19 2.97 19.61 -0.26
C PRO A 19 3.22 20.47 0.99
N ILE A 20 3.44 19.78 2.11
CA ILE A 20 4.03 20.34 3.33
C ILE A 20 5.34 19.60 3.60
N LEU A 21 6.46 20.32 3.51
CA LEU A 21 7.80 19.76 3.76
C LEU A 21 8.09 19.81 5.25
N ILE A 22 8.42 18.67 5.86
CA ILE A 22 8.67 18.56 7.30
C ILE A 22 10.10 18.06 7.52
N GLY A 23 10.93 18.85 8.21
CA GLY A 23 12.31 18.46 8.47
C GLY A 23 13.24 19.61 8.83
N VAL A 24 14.54 19.32 8.78
CA VAL A 24 15.61 20.31 8.97
C VAL A 24 15.62 21.23 7.74
N GLU A 25 15.23 22.50 7.93
CA GLU A 25 15.01 23.44 6.81
C GLU A 25 16.27 23.67 5.96
N SER A 26 17.45 23.80 6.58
CA SER A 26 18.70 23.99 5.83
C SER A 26 18.95 22.84 4.86
N ALA A 27 18.75 21.60 5.29
CA ALA A 27 18.91 20.42 4.45
C ALA A 27 17.85 20.35 3.34
N ILE A 28 16.61 20.74 3.62
CA ILE A 28 15.54 20.81 2.59
C ILE A 28 15.92 21.83 1.50
N ARG A 29 16.34 23.03 1.91
CA ARG A 29 16.72 24.12 0.99
C ARG A 29 17.95 23.79 0.17
N GLU A 30 18.97 23.18 0.79
CA GLU A 30 20.19 22.73 0.11
C GLU A 30 19.86 21.75 -1.01
N VAL A 31 19.03 20.74 -0.72
CA VAL A 31 18.62 19.74 -1.71
C VAL A 31 17.78 20.38 -2.82
N ALA A 32 16.85 21.27 -2.49
CA ALA A 32 16.03 21.95 -3.49
C ALA A 32 16.85 22.84 -4.41
N GLN A 33 17.84 23.56 -3.88
CA GLN A 33 18.79 24.35 -4.68
C GLN A 33 19.58 23.45 -5.64
N ALA A 34 20.04 22.29 -5.17
CA ALA A 34 20.80 21.34 -6.00
C ALA A 34 19.98 20.80 -7.19
N VAL A 35 18.66 20.70 -7.06
CA VAL A 35 17.76 20.24 -8.14
C VAL A 35 17.03 21.38 -8.87
N GLY A 36 17.32 22.63 -8.54
CA GLY A 36 16.70 23.80 -9.17
C GLY A 36 15.20 23.96 -8.88
N VAL A 37 14.70 23.43 -7.76
CA VAL A 37 13.30 23.55 -7.36
C VAL A 37 13.12 24.77 -6.47
N ASP A 38 12.20 25.66 -6.85
CA ASP A 38 11.78 26.78 -6.00
C ASP A 38 10.78 26.30 -4.92
N LEU A 39 11.12 26.54 -3.66
CA LEU A 39 10.29 26.18 -2.51
C LEU A 39 9.38 27.32 -2.04
N ALA A 40 9.36 28.48 -2.71
CA ALA A 40 8.57 29.65 -2.28
C ALA A 40 7.08 29.35 -2.12
N ALA A 41 6.54 28.44 -2.96
CA ALA A 41 5.15 28.01 -2.92
C ALA A 41 4.86 26.92 -1.87
N PHE A 42 5.87 26.35 -1.22
CA PHE A 42 5.72 25.20 -0.32
C PHE A 42 5.83 25.61 1.14
N GLN A 43 4.91 25.09 1.95
CA GLN A 43 5.01 25.23 3.40
C GLN A 43 6.14 24.35 3.93
N ILE A 44 7.00 24.92 4.78
CA ILE A 44 8.06 24.19 5.49
C ILE A 44 7.79 24.20 6.99
N VAL A 45 7.61 23.01 7.57
CA VAL A 45 7.55 22.80 9.02
C VAL A 45 8.93 22.38 9.51
N ARG A 46 9.57 23.30 10.24
CA ARG A 46 10.93 23.16 10.75
C ARG A 46 10.97 22.19 11.93
N THR A 47 11.87 21.21 11.88
CA THR A 47 12.14 20.32 13.01
C THR A 47 13.64 20.20 13.26
N ALA A 48 14.02 19.82 14.48
CA ALA A 48 15.44 19.74 14.86
C ALA A 48 16.17 18.54 14.23
N ASN A 49 15.45 17.43 14.00
CA ASN A 49 16.01 16.20 13.46
C ASN A 49 14.93 15.33 12.78
N ARG A 50 15.35 14.20 12.23
CA ARG A 50 14.49 13.23 11.52
C ARG A 50 13.40 12.63 12.39
N ARG A 51 13.69 12.34 13.67
CA ARG A 51 12.71 11.77 14.60
C ARG A 51 11.58 12.77 14.87
N ASP A 52 11.93 14.04 15.09
CA ASP A 52 10.95 15.10 15.31
C ASP A 52 10.12 15.37 14.05
N ALA A 53 10.72 15.23 12.86
CA ALA A 53 9.98 15.32 11.59
C ALA A 53 8.88 14.24 11.47
N VAL A 54 9.20 12.99 11.83
CA VAL A 54 8.21 11.89 11.83
C VAL A 54 7.10 12.14 12.85
N ALA A 55 7.47 12.54 14.08
CA ALA A 55 6.50 12.84 15.12
C ALA A 55 5.55 13.98 14.71
N GLU A 56 6.09 15.02 14.07
CA GLU A 56 5.31 16.16 13.58
C GLU A 56 4.40 15.79 12.41
N ALA A 57 4.87 14.97 11.45
CA ALA A 57 4.03 14.45 10.37
C ALA A 57 2.84 13.65 10.91
N ILE A 58 3.08 12.79 11.90
CA ILE A 58 2.02 12.02 12.58
C ILE A 58 1.05 12.94 13.32
N ARG A 59 1.56 13.96 14.03
CA ARG A 59 0.72 14.94 14.74
C ARG A 59 -0.20 15.68 13.77
N LEU A 60 0.33 16.20 12.67
CA LEU A 60 -0.45 16.89 11.63
C LEU A 60 -1.52 15.97 11.02
N ALA A 61 -1.19 14.70 10.76
CA ALA A 61 -2.15 13.73 10.24
C ALA A 61 -3.27 13.43 11.25
N ARG A 62 -2.94 13.30 12.54
CA ARG A 62 -3.94 13.11 13.61
C ARG A 62 -4.88 14.31 13.76
N GLU A 63 -4.37 15.51 13.53
CA GLU A 63 -5.13 16.76 13.59
C GLU A 63 -5.92 17.04 12.30
N GLY A 64 -5.83 16.18 11.28
CA GLY A 64 -6.49 16.39 9.98
C GLY A 64 -5.90 17.54 9.17
N LYS A 65 -4.69 18.00 9.50
CA LYS A 65 -3.97 19.06 8.75
C LYS A 65 -3.26 18.53 7.51
N VAL A 66 -2.99 17.23 7.46
CA VAL A 66 -2.53 16.52 6.27
C VAL A 66 -3.34 15.25 6.11
N GLU A 67 -3.58 14.85 4.87
CA GLU A 67 -4.43 13.70 4.53
C GLU A 67 -3.63 12.51 3.99
N GLY A 68 -2.30 12.65 3.91
CA GLY A 68 -1.39 11.63 3.46
C GLY A 68 0.04 11.95 3.89
N ILE A 69 0.88 10.93 3.96
CA ILE A 69 2.31 11.09 4.28
C ILE A 69 3.10 10.48 3.12
N MET A 70 4.16 11.17 2.68
CA MET A 70 5.10 10.61 1.69
C MET A 70 6.48 10.51 2.32
N LYS A 71 7.06 9.30 2.27
CA LYS A 71 8.41 9.07 2.80
C LYS A 71 9.43 9.84 1.96
N GLY A 72 10.34 10.54 2.62
CA GLY A 72 11.55 11.08 2.02
C GLY A 72 12.75 10.14 2.21
N THR A 73 13.84 10.70 2.74
CA THR A 73 15.12 9.98 2.95
C THR A 73 15.10 8.91 4.06
N LEU A 74 14.02 8.88 4.86
CA LEU A 74 13.86 7.99 6.00
C LEU A 74 13.92 6.52 5.57
N SER A 75 14.45 5.67 6.43
CA SER A 75 14.22 4.23 6.31
C SER A 75 12.72 3.93 6.50
N THR A 76 12.25 2.82 5.93
CA THR A 76 10.87 2.38 6.14
C THR A 76 10.57 2.17 7.62
N GLU A 77 11.52 1.61 8.37
CA GLU A 77 11.38 1.38 9.81
C GLU A 77 11.26 2.69 10.60
N GLU A 78 12.08 3.70 10.28
CA GLU A 78 12.06 5.02 10.93
C GLU A 78 10.69 5.71 10.81
N LEU A 79 9.95 5.44 9.73
CA LEU A 79 8.61 5.98 9.53
C LEU A 79 7.51 5.06 10.07
N ILE A 80 7.56 3.76 9.75
CA ILE A 80 6.45 2.83 10.01
C ILE A 80 6.32 2.50 11.49
N VAL A 81 7.42 2.32 12.23
CA VAL A 81 7.35 1.97 13.67
C VAL A 81 6.61 3.06 14.47
N PRO A 82 6.92 4.36 14.32
CA PRO A 82 6.13 5.42 14.97
C PRO A 82 4.67 5.47 14.48
N VAL A 83 4.43 5.27 13.19
CA VAL A 83 3.09 5.29 12.58
C VAL A 83 2.18 4.22 13.19
N ILE A 84 2.68 3.00 13.43
CA ILE A 84 1.86 1.91 13.97
C ILE A 84 1.72 1.93 15.50
N SER A 85 2.30 2.93 16.17
CA SER A 85 2.19 3.09 17.62
C SER A 85 0.72 3.21 18.06
N ALA A 86 0.32 2.39 19.03
CA ALA A 86 -1.06 2.34 19.52
C ALA A 86 -1.53 3.63 20.21
N THR A 87 -0.62 4.38 20.83
CA THR A 87 -0.95 5.59 21.62
C THR A 87 -0.75 6.87 20.82
N ARG A 88 0.38 6.96 20.12
CA ARG A 88 0.84 8.20 19.46
C ARG A 88 0.84 8.12 17.94
N GLY A 89 0.59 6.94 17.36
CA GLY A 89 0.60 6.73 15.92
C GLY A 89 -0.74 7.01 15.25
N LEU A 90 -0.90 6.38 14.08
CA LEU A 90 -2.03 6.46 13.15
C LEU A 90 -2.74 5.11 13.00
N ARG A 91 -2.51 4.19 13.93
CA ARG A 91 -3.12 2.85 13.93
C ARG A 91 -4.65 2.95 13.98
N THR A 92 -5.32 2.10 13.21
CA THR A 92 -6.78 1.88 13.24
C THR A 92 -7.08 0.48 13.79
N GLU A 93 -8.33 0.02 13.71
CA GLU A 93 -8.66 -1.37 14.03
C GLU A 93 -8.13 -2.37 13.00
N ARG A 94 -7.90 -1.92 11.75
CA ARG A 94 -7.33 -2.76 10.70
C ARG A 94 -5.81 -2.87 10.84
N ARG A 95 -5.27 -4.06 10.55
CA ARG A 95 -3.82 -4.23 10.39
C ARG A 95 -3.31 -3.30 9.27
N VAL A 96 -2.26 -2.54 9.59
CA VAL A 96 -1.53 -1.72 8.61
C VAL A 96 -0.78 -2.63 7.65
N SER A 97 -0.90 -2.37 6.35
CA SER A 97 -0.31 -3.21 5.31
C SER A 97 0.22 -2.41 4.13
N HIS A 98 1.19 -2.96 3.42
CA HIS A 98 1.73 -2.37 2.20
C HIS A 98 1.17 -3.04 0.93
N VAL A 99 0.93 -2.25 -0.12
CA VAL A 99 0.59 -2.72 -1.45
C VAL A 99 1.54 -2.12 -2.47
N HIS A 100 2.18 -2.98 -3.27
CA HIS A 100 2.77 -2.55 -4.54
C HIS A 100 1.69 -2.58 -5.63
N VAL A 101 1.54 -1.48 -6.36
CA VAL A 101 0.76 -1.41 -7.59
C VAL A 101 1.76 -1.43 -8.74
N MET A 102 1.78 -2.53 -9.49
CA MET A 102 2.77 -2.81 -10.52
C MET A 102 2.13 -2.75 -11.90
N ASP A 103 2.69 -1.95 -12.80
CA ASP A 103 2.41 -2.01 -14.23
C ASP A 103 3.51 -2.86 -14.89
N VAL A 104 3.19 -4.12 -15.17
CA VAL A 104 4.12 -5.11 -15.71
C VAL A 104 3.88 -5.20 -17.23
N PRO A 105 4.87 -4.89 -18.09
CA PRO A 105 4.72 -4.88 -19.55
C PRO A 105 4.10 -6.16 -20.16
N THR A 106 4.34 -7.31 -19.53
CA THR A 106 3.86 -8.63 -19.99
C THR A 106 2.53 -9.06 -19.36
N TYR A 107 1.92 -8.22 -18.53
CA TYR A 107 0.63 -8.49 -17.89
C TYR A 107 -0.40 -7.42 -18.32
N PRO A 108 -1.63 -7.80 -18.70
CA PRO A 108 -2.54 -6.90 -19.42
C PRO A 108 -3.19 -5.80 -18.55
N LYS A 109 -2.88 -5.74 -17.25
CA LYS A 109 -3.51 -4.86 -16.27
C LYS A 109 -2.59 -4.62 -15.08
N PRO A 110 -2.82 -3.59 -14.24
CA PRO A 110 -2.09 -3.42 -13.00
C PRO A 110 -2.21 -4.66 -12.09
N LEU A 111 -1.10 -5.03 -11.47
CA LEU A 111 -1.00 -6.14 -10.54
C LEU A 111 -0.70 -5.63 -9.13
N PHE A 112 -1.56 -5.94 -8.17
CA PHE A 112 -1.37 -5.58 -6.77
C PHE A 112 -0.64 -6.70 -6.02
N ILE A 113 0.38 -6.38 -5.24
CA ILE A 113 1.11 -7.36 -4.41
C ILE A 113 1.08 -6.90 -2.97
N THR A 114 0.58 -7.74 -2.06
CA THR A 114 0.46 -7.40 -0.64
C THR A 114 0.62 -8.64 0.27
N ASP A 115 1.25 -8.58 1.44
CA ASP A 115 2.08 -7.49 1.97
C ASP A 115 3.55 -7.71 1.60
N SER A 116 4.23 -6.68 1.09
CA SER A 116 5.60 -6.78 0.59
C SER A 116 6.64 -5.96 1.36
N MET A 117 6.25 -5.24 2.43
CA MET A 117 7.17 -4.35 3.16
C MET A 117 6.97 -4.25 4.68
N ILE A 118 5.82 -4.63 5.25
CA ILE A 118 5.50 -4.37 6.67
C ILE A 118 5.37 -5.65 7.48
N ASN A 119 4.50 -6.57 7.04
CA ASN A 119 4.13 -7.72 7.85
C ASN A 119 5.01 -8.94 7.52
N ILE A 120 5.92 -9.30 8.43
CA ILE A 120 6.91 -10.39 8.23
C ILE A 120 6.22 -11.73 7.93
N ALA A 121 5.40 -12.22 8.85
CA ALA A 121 4.72 -13.52 8.72
C ALA A 121 3.28 -13.40 9.23
N PRO A 122 2.38 -12.73 8.49
CA PRO A 122 1.07 -12.36 9.01
C PRO A 122 0.22 -13.59 9.34
N GLY A 123 -0.47 -13.52 10.47
CA GLY A 123 -1.51 -14.45 10.88
C GLY A 123 -2.78 -14.36 10.03
N LEU A 124 -3.67 -15.33 10.17
CA LEU A 124 -4.94 -15.35 9.43
C LEU A 124 -5.79 -14.08 9.65
N SER A 125 -5.89 -13.59 10.89
CA SER A 125 -6.63 -12.35 11.21
C SER A 125 -6.00 -11.13 10.56
N GLU A 126 -4.68 -11.09 10.47
CA GLU A 126 -3.92 -10.01 9.85
C GLU A 126 -4.06 -10.06 8.33
N LYS A 127 -3.97 -11.26 7.73
CA LYS A 127 -4.18 -11.48 6.29
C LYS A 127 -5.59 -11.10 5.86
N ARG A 128 -6.61 -11.30 6.71
CA ARG A 128 -7.98 -10.79 6.44
C ARG A 128 -7.96 -9.27 6.25
N ASP A 129 -7.34 -8.54 7.17
CA ASP A 129 -7.28 -7.08 7.11
C ASP A 129 -6.42 -6.59 5.94
N ILE A 130 -5.27 -7.24 5.70
CA ILE A 130 -4.40 -6.98 4.54
C ILE A 130 -5.18 -7.16 3.24
N CYS A 131 -5.96 -8.24 3.13
CA CYS A 131 -6.80 -8.54 1.98
C CYS A 131 -7.91 -7.48 1.79
N GLN A 132 -8.61 -7.10 2.85
CA GLN A 132 -9.64 -6.07 2.74
C GLN A 132 -9.04 -4.71 2.36
N ASN A 133 -7.86 -4.34 2.89
CA ASN A 133 -7.19 -3.08 2.54
C ASN A 133 -6.91 -2.99 1.03
N VAL A 134 -6.38 -4.05 0.42
CA VAL A 134 -6.06 -4.04 -1.02
C VAL A 134 -7.31 -4.12 -1.89
N ILE A 135 -8.38 -4.78 -1.44
CA ILE A 135 -9.68 -4.75 -2.14
C ILE A 135 -10.23 -3.33 -2.18
N ASP A 136 -10.21 -2.62 -1.04
CA ASP A 136 -10.69 -1.24 -0.96
C ASP A 136 -9.86 -0.31 -1.86
N LEU A 137 -8.54 -0.51 -1.95
CA LEU A 137 -7.68 0.20 -2.90
C LEU A 137 -8.06 -0.11 -4.36
N ALA A 138 -8.28 -1.38 -4.70
CA ALA A 138 -8.67 -1.77 -6.06
C ALA A 138 -10.02 -1.16 -6.46
N HIS A 139 -10.97 -1.06 -5.52
CA HIS A 139 -12.24 -0.35 -5.71
C HIS A 139 -12.02 1.14 -5.98
N ALA A 140 -11.14 1.80 -5.22
CA ALA A 140 -10.79 3.20 -5.45
C ALA A 140 -10.20 3.43 -6.86
N LEU A 141 -9.49 2.44 -7.40
CA LEU A 141 -8.93 2.43 -8.74
C LEU A 141 -9.93 1.97 -9.83
N GLY A 142 -11.20 1.79 -9.49
CA GLY A 142 -12.25 1.46 -10.45
C GLY A 142 -12.33 -0.03 -10.83
N ILE A 143 -11.75 -0.92 -10.04
CA ILE A 143 -11.88 -2.38 -10.22
C ILE A 143 -12.97 -2.86 -9.25
N PRO A 144 -14.23 -3.07 -9.70
CA PRO A 144 -15.36 -3.30 -8.79
C PRO A 144 -15.36 -4.71 -8.15
N ALA A 145 -14.75 -5.69 -8.81
CA ALA A 145 -14.68 -7.08 -8.35
C ALA A 145 -13.24 -7.62 -8.52
N PRO A 146 -12.27 -7.10 -7.74
CA PRO A 146 -10.88 -7.53 -7.83
C PRO A 146 -10.76 -9.02 -7.56
N LYS A 147 -10.05 -9.71 -8.45
CA LYS A 147 -9.70 -11.12 -8.34
C LYS A 147 -8.45 -11.26 -7.48
N VAL A 148 -8.63 -11.81 -6.28
CA VAL A 148 -7.58 -11.96 -5.28
C VAL A 148 -7.09 -13.40 -5.26
N ALA A 149 -5.88 -13.63 -5.77
CA ALA A 149 -5.19 -14.89 -5.64
C ALA A 149 -4.46 -14.94 -4.30
N VAL A 150 -4.85 -15.88 -3.44
CA VAL A 150 -4.15 -16.12 -2.18
C VAL A 150 -3.05 -17.14 -2.41
N LEU A 151 -1.80 -16.66 -2.35
CA LEU A 151 -0.66 -17.42 -2.84
C LEU A 151 -0.14 -18.44 -1.83
N ALA A 152 0.26 -19.59 -2.36
CA ALA A 152 1.06 -20.60 -1.69
C ALA A 152 2.01 -21.28 -2.70
N ALA A 153 2.92 -22.11 -2.21
CA ALA A 153 3.87 -22.82 -3.06
C ALA A 153 3.24 -23.99 -3.85
N VAL A 154 2.03 -24.43 -3.47
CA VAL A 154 1.25 -25.47 -4.14
C VAL A 154 -0.23 -25.10 -4.11
N GLU A 155 -0.98 -25.59 -5.10
CA GLU A 155 -2.43 -25.36 -5.28
C GLU A 155 -3.32 -26.33 -4.49
N THR A 156 -2.76 -27.41 -3.95
CA THR A 156 -3.49 -28.36 -3.10
C THR A 156 -3.36 -27.97 -1.63
N ILE A 157 -4.47 -28.04 -0.89
CA ILE A 157 -4.46 -27.86 0.57
C ILE A 157 -3.56 -28.92 1.21
N ASN A 158 -2.47 -28.48 1.82
CA ASN A 158 -1.51 -29.32 2.52
C ASN A 158 -1.47 -28.93 3.99
N PRO A 159 -1.96 -29.76 4.93
CA PRO A 159 -1.96 -29.46 6.36
C PRO A 159 -0.58 -29.17 6.97
N LYS A 160 0.51 -29.60 6.30
CA LYS A 160 1.89 -29.31 6.71
C LYS A 160 2.40 -27.96 6.20
N MET A 161 1.64 -27.29 5.33
CA MET A 161 1.98 -26.00 4.74
C MET A 161 0.94 -24.96 5.14
N ARG A 162 1.27 -24.19 6.17
CA ARG A 162 0.40 -23.16 6.78
C ARG A 162 -0.25 -22.23 5.75
N ALA A 163 0.52 -21.78 4.74
CA ALA A 163 0.02 -20.91 3.68
C ALA A 163 -1.21 -21.48 2.95
N THR A 164 -1.24 -22.78 2.69
CA THR A 164 -2.37 -23.42 1.98
C THR A 164 -3.65 -23.46 2.83
N ILE A 165 -3.50 -23.67 4.14
CA ILE A 165 -4.62 -23.67 5.09
C ILE A 165 -5.17 -22.26 5.27
N GLU A 166 -4.28 -21.27 5.39
CA GLU A 166 -4.67 -19.87 5.50
C GLU A 166 -5.36 -19.38 4.22
N ALA A 167 -4.85 -19.77 3.04
CA ALA A 167 -5.47 -19.44 1.75
C ALA A 167 -6.91 -19.95 1.65
N ALA A 168 -7.12 -21.25 1.91
CA ALA A 168 -8.46 -21.84 1.90
C ALA A 168 -9.39 -21.18 2.95
N THR A 169 -8.85 -20.84 4.12
CA THR A 169 -9.63 -20.21 5.19
C THR A 169 -10.04 -18.79 4.81
N LEU A 170 -9.16 -17.99 4.17
CA LEU A 170 -9.49 -16.65 3.69
C LEU A 170 -10.57 -16.68 2.60
N CYS A 171 -10.51 -17.65 1.69
CA CYS A 171 -11.57 -17.85 0.70
C CYS A 171 -12.91 -18.14 1.38
N LYS A 172 -12.90 -19.02 2.40
CA LYS A 172 -14.12 -19.30 3.18
C LYS A 172 -14.64 -18.08 3.95
N MET A 173 -13.75 -17.24 4.44
CA MET A 173 -14.09 -15.97 5.09
C MET A 173 -14.76 -15.00 4.11
N ALA A 174 -14.30 -14.92 2.86
CA ALA A 174 -14.95 -14.14 1.82
C ALA A 174 -16.35 -14.68 1.46
N GLU A 175 -16.50 -15.99 1.28
CA GLU A 175 -17.81 -16.62 1.04
C GLU A 175 -18.81 -16.34 2.16
N ARG A 176 -18.32 -16.17 3.40
CA ARG A 176 -19.14 -15.86 4.59
C ARG A 176 -19.30 -14.37 4.86
N GLY A 177 -18.80 -13.49 3.98
CA GLY A 177 -18.93 -12.04 4.10
C GLY A 177 -18.02 -11.40 5.17
N GLN A 178 -17.01 -12.11 5.66
CA GLN A 178 -15.99 -11.54 6.57
C GLN A 178 -14.92 -10.74 5.82
N ILE A 179 -14.76 -11.03 4.52
CA ILE A 179 -14.03 -10.22 3.54
C ILE A 179 -15.05 -9.92 2.45
N THR A 180 -15.12 -8.67 1.98
CA THR A 180 -16.18 -8.21 1.09
C THR A 180 -15.61 -7.46 -0.10
N GLY A 181 -16.36 -7.44 -1.21
CA GLY A 181 -16.02 -6.64 -2.39
C GLY A 181 -15.03 -7.27 -3.37
N GLY A 182 -14.40 -8.40 -3.04
CA GLY A 182 -13.47 -9.11 -3.93
C GLY A 182 -13.86 -10.57 -4.18
N ILE A 183 -13.32 -11.15 -5.26
CA ILE A 183 -13.45 -12.57 -5.57
C ILE A 183 -12.14 -13.23 -5.18
N LEU A 184 -12.15 -14.07 -4.13
CA LEU A 184 -10.96 -14.74 -3.63
C LEU A 184 -10.89 -16.18 -4.13
N ASP A 185 -9.69 -16.64 -4.46
CA ASP A 185 -9.41 -18.06 -4.57
C ASP A 185 -7.96 -18.37 -4.16
N GLY A 186 -7.77 -19.59 -3.67
CA GLY A 186 -6.50 -20.06 -3.15
C GLY A 186 -6.63 -21.38 -2.38
N PRO A 187 -5.52 -22.10 -2.19
CA PRO A 187 -4.17 -21.69 -2.56
C PRO A 187 -3.91 -21.74 -4.07
N LEU A 188 -3.21 -20.73 -4.58
CA LEU A 188 -2.71 -20.70 -5.95
C LEU A 188 -1.20 -20.49 -5.94
N THR A 189 -0.49 -21.14 -6.85
CA THR A 189 0.89 -20.77 -7.16
C THR A 189 0.90 -19.50 -8.00
N PHE A 190 2.04 -18.82 -8.09
CA PHE A 190 2.16 -17.59 -8.85
C PHE A 190 1.77 -17.76 -10.32
N ASP A 191 2.29 -18.79 -10.98
CA ASP A 191 2.00 -19.08 -12.39
C ASP A 191 0.52 -19.37 -12.63
N HIS A 192 -0.13 -20.13 -11.75
CA HIS A 192 -1.57 -20.37 -11.82
C HIS A 192 -2.40 -19.11 -11.55
N ALA A 193 -1.89 -18.13 -10.79
CA ALA A 193 -2.57 -16.87 -10.54
C ALA A 193 -2.54 -15.92 -11.76
N VAL A 194 -1.46 -15.92 -12.54
CA VAL A 194 -1.21 -14.92 -13.60
C VAL A 194 -1.25 -15.47 -15.03
N SER A 195 -1.23 -16.79 -15.23
CA SER A 195 -1.28 -17.43 -16.56
C SER A 195 -2.48 -18.35 -16.70
N LEU A 196 -3.44 -17.96 -17.55
CA LEU A 196 -4.60 -18.80 -17.86
C LEU A 196 -4.17 -20.16 -18.45
N LYS A 197 -3.16 -20.17 -19.31
CA LYS A 197 -2.60 -21.40 -19.89
C LYS A 197 -2.04 -22.35 -18.82
N ALA A 198 -1.34 -21.83 -17.81
CA ALA A 198 -0.82 -22.64 -16.72
C ALA A 198 -1.97 -23.23 -15.89
N ALA A 199 -2.95 -22.41 -15.53
CA ALA A 199 -4.13 -22.84 -14.78
C ALA A 199 -4.94 -23.91 -15.52
N GLU A 200 -5.16 -23.75 -16.83
CA GLU A 200 -5.85 -24.73 -17.67
C GLU A 200 -5.09 -26.06 -17.77
N THR A 201 -3.76 -25.99 -17.93
CA THR A 201 -2.90 -27.17 -17.99
C THR A 201 -2.97 -27.98 -16.70
N MET A 202 -3.07 -27.30 -15.55
CA MET A 202 -3.24 -27.92 -14.24
C MET A 202 -4.69 -28.31 -13.93
N GLY A 203 -5.65 -27.95 -14.79
CA GLY A 203 -7.07 -28.25 -14.59
C GLY A 203 -7.75 -27.44 -13.48
N ILE A 204 -7.17 -26.29 -13.10
CA ILE A 204 -7.71 -25.43 -12.05
C ILE A 204 -8.95 -24.70 -12.56
N ARG A 205 -10.09 -24.91 -11.88
CA ARG A 205 -11.35 -24.21 -12.17
C ARG A 205 -11.56 -23.11 -11.14
N SER A 206 -11.30 -21.89 -11.55
CA SER A 206 -11.33 -20.73 -10.66
C SER A 206 -11.69 -19.47 -11.46
N PRO A 207 -12.53 -18.56 -10.92
CA PRO A 207 -12.73 -17.24 -11.53
C PRO A 207 -11.50 -16.33 -11.39
N VAL A 208 -10.54 -16.67 -10.52
CA VAL A 208 -9.33 -15.91 -10.22
C VAL A 208 -8.12 -16.40 -11.03
N ALA A 209 -7.99 -17.72 -11.21
CA ALA A 209 -6.81 -18.31 -11.86
C ALA A 209 -6.54 -17.72 -13.26
N GLY A 210 -5.28 -17.43 -13.51
CA GLY A 210 -4.78 -16.80 -14.72
C GLY A 210 -5.16 -15.33 -14.92
N GLN A 211 -5.89 -14.73 -13.98
CA GLN A 211 -6.51 -13.43 -14.13
C GLN A 211 -6.47 -12.60 -12.84
N ALA A 212 -5.53 -12.88 -11.93
CA ALA A 212 -5.43 -12.15 -10.66
C ALA A 212 -5.27 -10.64 -10.88
N ASP A 213 -6.04 -9.84 -10.14
CA ASP A 213 -5.74 -8.43 -9.93
C ASP A 213 -4.77 -8.31 -8.75
N VAL A 214 -5.01 -9.09 -7.69
CA VAL A 214 -4.27 -9.03 -6.43
C VAL A 214 -3.56 -10.36 -6.16
N LEU A 215 -2.30 -10.28 -5.77
CA LEU A 215 -1.49 -11.35 -5.19
C LEU A 215 -1.35 -11.11 -3.69
N LEU A 216 -2.12 -11.86 -2.89
CA LEU A 216 -1.97 -11.89 -1.44
C LEU A 216 -0.89 -12.93 -1.10
N VAL A 217 0.31 -12.47 -0.76
CA VAL A 217 1.47 -13.33 -0.49
C VAL A 217 1.43 -13.95 0.91
N PRO A 218 2.11 -15.10 1.12
CA PRO A 218 2.10 -15.76 2.42
C PRO A 218 2.89 -15.02 3.51
N ASP A 219 3.95 -14.32 3.13
CA ASP A 219 4.93 -13.66 4.00
C ASP A 219 5.66 -12.52 3.25
N LEU A 220 6.42 -11.74 4.03
CA LEU A 220 7.18 -10.59 3.55
C LEU A 220 8.23 -10.97 2.51
N GLU A 221 8.96 -12.05 2.74
CA GLU A 221 10.01 -12.54 1.85
C GLU A 221 9.45 -12.80 0.46
N SER A 222 8.33 -13.52 0.37
CA SER A 222 7.64 -13.80 -0.89
C SER A 222 7.21 -12.51 -1.59
N GLY A 223 6.56 -11.59 -0.87
CA GLY A 223 6.12 -10.30 -1.43
C GLY A 223 7.26 -9.43 -1.92
N ASN A 224 8.33 -9.32 -1.13
CA ASN A 224 9.50 -8.51 -1.46
C ASN A 224 10.23 -9.07 -2.68
N MET A 225 10.42 -10.39 -2.74
CA MET A 225 11.09 -11.05 -3.86
C MET A 225 10.28 -10.93 -5.16
N ILE A 226 8.96 -11.12 -5.13
CA ILE A 226 8.11 -10.95 -6.34
C ILE A 226 8.20 -9.50 -6.85
N ALA A 227 8.00 -8.52 -5.96
CA ALA A 227 8.05 -7.11 -6.33
C ALA A 227 9.38 -6.72 -6.98
N LYS A 228 10.51 -7.17 -6.41
CA LYS A 228 11.84 -6.90 -6.97
C LYS A 228 12.08 -7.64 -8.29
N GLN A 229 11.66 -8.90 -8.40
CA GLN A 229 11.81 -9.62 -9.67
C GLN A 229 11.05 -8.91 -10.80
N LEU A 230 9.83 -8.44 -10.56
CA LEU A 230 9.07 -7.70 -11.57
C LEU A 230 9.74 -6.37 -11.92
N ALA A 231 10.19 -5.61 -10.92
CA ALA A 231 10.84 -4.32 -11.15
C ALA A 231 12.17 -4.43 -11.92
N TYR A 232 13.00 -5.43 -11.61
CA TYR A 232 14.36 -5.54 -12.16
C TYR A 232 14.50 -6.49 -13.35
N LEU A 233 13.61 -7.49 -13.48
CA LEU A 233 13.69 -8.51 -14.54
C LEU A 233 12.54 -8.42 -15.55
N ALA A 234 11.47 -7.69 -15.23
CA ALA A 234 10.31 -7.54 -16.10
C ALA A 234 10.00 -6.07 -16.44
N ASP A 235 10.90 -5.13 -16.11
CA ASP A 235 10.74 -3.69 -16.35
C ASP A 235 9.43 -3.11 -15.82
N ALA A 236 8.92 -3.67 -14.71
CA ALA A 236 7.67 -3.22 -14.12
C ALA A 236 7.82 -1.84 -13.48
N LEU A 237 6.91 -0.92 -13.82
CA LEU A 237 6.76 0.32 -13.09
C LEU A 237 6.02 0.05 -11.79
N SER A 238 6.48 0.65 -10.69
CA SER A 238 6.00 0.33 -9.35
C SER A 238 5.62 1.58 -8.58
N ALA A 239 4.48 1.53 -7.91
CA ALA A 239 4.10 2.49 -6.89
C ALA A 239 3.80 1.75 -5.58
N GLY A 240 4.15 2.35 -4.44
CA GLY A 240 4.03 1.74 -3.12
C GLY A 240 3.17 2.58 -2.18
N ILE A 241 2.16 1.96 -1.57
CA ILE A 241 1.27 2.62 -0.61
C ILE A 241 0.98 1.75 0.60
N VAL A 242 0.91 2.39 1.76
CA VAL A 242 0.53 1.78 3.03
C VAL A 242 -0.90 2.17 3.36
N LEU A 243 -1.67 1.16 3.72
CA LEU A 243 -3.10 1.21 4.01
C LEU A 243 -3.38 0.74 5.44
N GLY A 244 -4.61 0.91 5.91
CA GLY A 244 -5.03 0.52 7.26
C GLY A 244 -4.60 1.51 8.36
N ALA A 245 -3.84 2.55 8.03
CA ALA A 245 -3.61 3.70 8.89
C ALA A 245 -4.69 4.79 8.66
N ARG A 246 -4.80 5.75 9.59
CA ARG A 246 -5.75 6.88 9.50
C ARG A 246 -5.61 7.73 8.24
N VAL A 247 -4.41 7.80 7.67
CA VAL A 247 -4.11 8.42 6.39
C VAL A 247 -3.24 7.47 5.56
N PRO A 248 -3.37 7.45 4.22
CA PRO A 248 -2.45 6.70 3.35
C PRO A 248 -1.02 7.20 3.47
N ILE A 249 -0.05 6.29 3.30
CA ILE A 249 1.37 6.62 3.38
C ILE A 249 2.09 6.06 2.16
N ALA A 250 2.69 6.91 1.33
CA ALA A 250 3.55 6.46 0.25
C ALA A 250 4.93 6.07 0.79
N LEU A 251 5.37 4.85 0.48
CA LEU A 251 6.72 4.38 0.73
C LEU A 251 7.51 4.41 -0.58
N THR A 252 8.11 5.54 -0.88
CA THR A 252 9.04 5.69 -1.99
C THR A 252 10.37 4.98 -1.69
N SER A 253 10.97 4.36 -2.68
CA SER A 253 12.30 3.78 -2.60
C SER A 253 13.36 4.77 -3.07
N ARG A 254 14.60 4.59 -2.58
CA ARG A 254 15.73 5.37 -3.10
C ARG A 254 16.00 4.95 -4.54
N GLY A 255 16.10 5.91 -5.46
CA GLY A 255 16.25 5.64 -6.89
C GLY A 255 14.94 5.35 -7.62
N ASP A 256 13.77 5.51 -6.97
CA ASP A 256 12.51 5.60 -7.69
C ASP A 256 12.57 6.77 -8.68
N ASP A 257 12.19 6.50 -9.92
CA ASP A 257 12.14 7.55 -10.94
C ASP A 257 10.97 8.51 -10.71
N ARG A 258 10.94 9.58 -11.50
CA ARG A 258 9.86 10.57 -11.46
C ARG A 258 8.47 9.95 -11.65
N ARG A 259 8.34 8.88 -12.44
CA ARG A 259 7.04 8.27 -12.73
C ARG A 259 6.52 7.48 -11.52
N SER A 260 7.38 6.68 -10.89
CA SER A 260 7.05 5.95 -9.66
C SER A 260 6.65 6.89 -8.52
N TRP A 261 7.31 8.06 -8.42
CA TRP A 261 6.95 9.08 -7.44
C TRP A 261 5.56 9.68 -7.71
N LEU A 262 5.30 10.12 -8.94
CA LEU A 262 4.00 10.66 -9.37
C LEU A 262 2.87 9.64 -9.19
N ALA A 263 3.13 8.38 -9.51
CA ALA A 263 2.16 7.29 -9.31
C ALA A 263 1.87 7.10 -7.81
N SER A 264 2.89 7.09 -6.96
CA SER A 264 2.71 6.96 -5.51
C SER A 264 1.97 8.17 -4.91
N ALA A 265 2.25 9.39 -5.37
CA ALA A 265 1.51 10.59 -4.97
C ALA A 265 0.02 10.52 -5.39
N SER A 266 -0.23 10.03 -6.61
CA SER A 266 -1.59 9.85 -7.14
C SER A 266 -2.37 8.82 -6.33
N LEU A 267 -1.73 7.70 -5.94
CA LEU A 267 -2.35 6.72 -5.05
C LEU A 267 -2.69 7.32 -3.68
N VAL A 268 -1.79 8.11 -3.09
CA VAL A 268 -2.05 8.80 -1.82
C VAL A 268 -3.25 9.74 -1.94
N GLN A 269 -3.30 10.57 -3.00
CA GLN A 269 -4.40 11.50 -3.24
C GLN A 269 -5.74 10.76 -3.40
N LEU A 270 -5.75 9.66 -4.16
CA LEU A 270 -6.92 8.86 -4.43
C LEU A 270 -7.46 8.21 -3.15
N VAL A 271 -6.58 7.59 -2.36
CA VAL A 271 -6.97 6.93 -1.11
C VAL A 271 -7.41 7.96 -0.06
N ALA A 272 -6.75 9.12 0.01
CA ALA A 272 -7.17 10.21 0.88
C ALA A 272 -8.59 10.69 0.51
N HIS A 273 -8.89 10.82 -0.78
CA HIS A 273 -10.23 11.16 -1.26
C HIS A 273 -11.27 10.10 -0.88
N MET A 274 -10.95 8.81 -1.06
CA MET A 274 -11.81 7.70 -0.64
C MET A 274 -12.11 7.76 0.87
N TYR A 275 -11.10 8.01 1.71
CA TYR A 275 -11.27 8.14 3.15
C TYR A 275 -12.19 9.31 3.53
N ARG A 276 -12.09 10.46 2.83
CA ARG A 276 -13.01 11.59 3.03
C ARG A 276 -14.46 11.22 2.72
N ILE A 277 -14.71 10.55 1.59
CA ILE A 277 -16.06 10.13 1.19
C ILE A 277 -16.64 9.17 2.23
N ALA A 278 -15.85 8.18 2.67
CA ALA A 278 -16.28 7.22 3.68
C ALA A 278 -16.61 7.91 5.02
N ALA A 279 -15.81 8.91 5.44
CA ALA A 279 -16.07 9.68 6.65
C ALA A 279 -17.34 10.56 6.53
N ALA A 280 -17.61 11.15 5.36
CA ALA A 280 -18.79 11.96 5.12
C ALA A 280 -20.10 11.15 5.03
N GLY A 281 -20.02 9.89 4.61
CA GLY A 281 -21.15 8.97 4.55
C GLY A 281 -21.49 8.25 5.86
N ALA A 282 -20.65 8.39 6.89
CA ALA A 282 -20.90 7.78 8.19
C ALA A 282 -22.05 8.53 8.91
N PRO A 283 -23.12 7.85 9.38
CA PRO A 283 -24.15 8.51 10.16
C PRO A 283 -23.53 9.12 11.42
N SER A 284 -23.90 10.36 11.74
CA SER A 284 -23.50 11.04 12.97
C SER A 284 -24.12 10.34 14.18
N VAL A 285 -23.47 9.29 14.70
CA VAL A 285 -23.90 8.62 15.93
C VAL A 285 -23.02 9.12 17.07
N SER A 286 -23.40 10.27 17.62
CA SER A 286 -22.94 10.68 18.94
C SER A 286 -23.82 10.01 19.99
N VAL A 287 -23.34 8.91 20.57
CA VAL A 287 -23.86 8.39 21.84
C VAL A 287 -22.68 8.29 22.80
N ALA A 288 -22.67 9.16 23.81
CA ALA A 288 -21.83 8.96 24.97
C ALA A 288 -22.47 7.85 25.82
N ALA A 289 -21.70 6.80 26.11
CA ALA A 289 -22.05 5.82 27.12
C ALA A 289 -20.82 5.58 28.00
N HIS A 290 -20.99 5.82 29.31
CA HIS A 290 -19.97 5.61 30.34
C HIS A 290 -20.16 4.26 31.02
N ALA A 291 -19.04 3.68 31.47
CA ALA A 291 -18.91 3.11 32.80
C ALA A 291 -17.71 3.79 33.48
#